data_AF-A0AAD4E249-F1
#
_entry.id   AF-A0AAD4E249-F1
#
_cell.length_a   1.000
_cell.length_b   1.000
_cell.length_c   1.000
_cell.angle_alpha   90.00
_cell.angle_beta   90.00
_cell.angle_gamma   90.00
#
_symmetry.space_group_name_H-M   'P 1'
#
loop_
_entity.id
_entity.type
_entity.pdbx_description
1 polymer ?
#
loop_
_entity_poly.entity_id
_entity_poly.type
_entity_poly.pdbx_seq_one_letter_code
_entity_poly.pdbx_strand_id
1 'polypeptide(L)'
;MSPNIDGARYTAATRKVQTSKPRKAWRTRTKVRIKWTSEQKAALRAKRAQHPINYGTALKEAREVVQHQAEMLYEKFGKHSIEYYYQEVMQKSHLVTQKRSVNHWNAFLSGKLKEHNEEREKQGLSKEKVDVIVVEVSAQWKCMNKEERSDATDNLMQSLGDQREMKDLALYNVPLNAFQDGRKTLDSIDHELSALNARTGMEILLFAVRSDVEHFNQPHIFQTSCTSAFFDACLGTSVGNIALHLEGFSIAGVQKETAVSVKISRMYYVNFNDNIISKHHIVLKNWPLSKFCCPGDISSLNELKVLFYAFDTGVGIHFRLGL
;
A
#
# COMPACT_ATOMS: atom_id res chain seq x y z
N MET A 1 35.17 -33.44 2.63
CA MET A 1 35.00 -33.24 1.16
C MET A 1 33.52 -33.37 0.83
N SER A 2 33.05 -32.51 -0.07
CA SER A 2 31.65 -32.24 -0.48
C SER A 2 30.89 -31.23 0.39
N PRO A 3 30.01 -30.38 -0.20
CA PRO A 3 30.43 -29.34 -1.14
C PRO A 3 29.89 -27.96 -0.75
N ASN A 4 30.59 -26.94 -1.25
CA ASN A 4 30.14 -25.56 -1.32
C ASN A 4 28.87 -25.50 -2.19
N ILE A 5 27.74 -25.06 -1.62
CA ILE A 5 26.53 -24.72 -2.38
C ILE A 5 26.21 -23.27 -2.03
N ASP A 6 26.75 -22.37 -2.86
CA ASP A 6 26.26 -21.01 -3.04
C ASP A 6 24.81 -21.07 -3.53
N GLY A 7 23.89 -20.89 -2.59
CA GLY A 7 22.47 -20.75 -2.86
C GLY A 7 22.10 -19.26 -2.84
N ALA A 8 22.16 -18.62 -4.00
CA ALA A 8 21.55 -17.32 -4.25
C ALA A 8 20.08 -17.31 -3.75
N ARG A 9 19.80 -16.57 -2.67
CA ARG A 9 18.43 -16.36 -2.19
C ARG A 9 17.86 -15.10 -2.80
N TYR A 10 16.99 -15.35 -3.77
CA TYR A 10 16.04 -14.42 -4.34
C TYR A 10 15.34 -13.58 -3.25
N THR A 11 15.35 -12.28 -3.48
CA THR A 11 14.64 -11.24 -2.74
C THR A 11 13.14 -11.55 -2.67
N ALA A 12 12.54 -11.24 -1.52
CA ALA A 12 11.14 -11.46 -1.15
C ALA A 12 10.15 -10.54 -1.88
N ALA A 13 10.29 -10.40 -3.19
CA ALA A 13 9.27 -9.80 -4.03
C ALA A 13 8.18 -10.85 -4.29
N THR A 14 6.96 -10.51 -3.87
CA THR A 14 5.70 -11.07 -4.41
C THR A 14 5.33 -12.52 -4.08
N ARG A 15 4.96 -12.81 -2.82
CA ARG A 15 3.96 -13.89 -2.59
C ARG A 15 3.03 -13.57 -1.43
N LYS A 16 1.77 -13.24 -1.79
CA LYS A 16 0.61 -13.48 -0.93
C LYS A 16 0.62 -14.97 -0.58
N VAL A 17 0.83 -15.32 0.69
CA VAL A 17 0.52 -16.68 1.16
C VAL A 17 -1.01 -16.80 1.15
N GLN A 18 -1.55 -17.31 0.05
CA GLN A 18 -2.90 -17.85 0.02
C GLN A 18 -2.97 -18.96 1.07
N THR A 19 -3.91 -18.84 2.00
CA THR A 19 -4.19 -19.92 2.94
C THR A 19 -4.96 -21.02 2.22
N SER A 20 -4.44 -22.26 2.20
CA SER A 20 -5.20 -23.45 1.75
C SER A 20 -6.32 -23.86 2.72
N LYS A 21 -6.40 -23.19 3.89
CA LYS A 21 -7.41 -23.47 4.90
C LYS A 21 -8.72 -22.76 4.53
N PRO A 22 -9.84 -23.50 4.34
CA PRO A 22 -11.13 -22.87 4.18
C PRO A 22 -11.48 -22.06 5.43
N ARG A 23 -11.97 -20.84 5.25
CA ARG A 23 -12.47 -19.98 6.34
C ARG A 23 -13.52 -20.75 7.15
N LYS A 24 -13.27 -21.00 8.44
CA LYS A 24 -14.32 -21.45 9.36
C LYS A 24 -15.33 -20.33 9.54
N ALA A 25 -16.62 -20.66 9.40
CA ALA A 25 -17.69 -19.70 9.59
C ALA A 25 -17.66 -19.14 11.02
N TRP A 26 -17.49 -17.83 11.14
CA TRP A 26 -17.40 -17.08 12.41
C TRP A 26 -18.68 -17.19 13.26
N ARG A 27 -19.82 -17.57 12.68
CA ARG A 27 -21.08 -17.81 13.38
C ARG A 27 -21.84 -19.01 12.78
N THR A 28 -22.22 -19.96 13.63
CA THR A 28 -23.20 -21.01 13.31
C THR A 28 -24.60 -20.44 13.51
N ARG A 29 -25.19 -19.90 12.43
CA ARG A 29 -26.59 -19.46 12.45
C ARG A 29 -27.48 -20.67 12.18
N THR A 30 -28.35 -21.03 13.13
CA THR A 30 -29.37 -22.06 12.95
C THR A 30 -30.36 -21.58 11.88
N LYS A 31 -30.14 -21.96 10.62
CA LYS A 31 -31.05 -21.58 9.54
C LYS A 31 -32.34 -22.37 9.71
N VAL A 32 -33.46 -21.67 9.87
CA VAL A 32 -34.80 -22.26 9.78
C VAL A 32 -34.90 -22.92 8.40
N ARG A 33 -34.94 -24.27 8.37
CA ARG A 33 -35.13 -25.03 7.14
C ARG A 33 -36.62 -25.01 6.79
N ILE A 34 -37.04 -24.00 6.06
CA ILE A 34 -38.34 -24.00 5.39
C ILE A 34 -38.34 -25.19 4.42
N LYS A 35 -39.31 -26.10 4.54
CA LYS A 35 -39.48 -27.22 3.60
C LYS A 35 -40.21 -26.69 2.36
N TRP A 36 -39.47 -26.51 1.26
CA TRP A 36 -40.03 -26.07 -0.02
C TRP A 36 -40.62 -27.25 -0.78
N THR A 37 -41.83 -27.10 -1.32
CA THR A 37 -42.42 -28.06 -2.27
C THR A 37 -41.63 -28.05 -3.59
N SER A 38 -41.79 -29.09 -4.41
CA SER A 38 -41.12 -29.19 -5.72
C SER A 38 -41.44 -27.98 -6.61
N GLU A 39 -42.71 -27.58 -6.64
CA GLU A 39 -43.21 -26.43 -7.40
C GLU A 39 -42.58 -25.12 -6.92
N GLN A 40 -42.51 -24.89 -5.61
CA GLN A 40 -41.89 -23.68 -5.06
C GLN A 40 -40.39 -23.62 -5.40
N LYS A 41 -39.68 -24.76 -5.43
CA LYS A 41 -38.27 -24.80 -5.88
C LYS A 41 -38.13 -24.51 -7.37
N ALA A 42 -39.06 -24.99 -8.22
CA ALA A 42 -39.06 -24.69 -9.64
C ALA A 42 -39.32 -23.19 -9.90
N ALA A 43 -40.32 -22.61 -9.24
CA ALA A 43 -40.62 -21.18 -9.32
C ALA A 43 -39.45 -20.32 -8.84
N LEU A 44 -38.77 -20.70 -7.75
CA LEU A 44 -37.59 -19.98 -7.26
C LEU A 44 -36.42 -20.07 -8.24
N ARG A 45 -36.20 -21.23 -8.88
CA ARG A 45 -35.19 -21.38 -9.94
C ARG A 45 -35.50 -20.51 -11.14
N ALA A 46 -36.75 -20.47 -11.59
CA ALA A 46 -37.18 -19.60 -12.68
C ALA A 46 -36.95 -18.11 -12.34
N LYS A 47 -37.35 -17.66 -11.14
CA LYS A 47 -37.09 -16.28 -10.68
C LYS A 47 -35.59 -15.95 -10.64
N ARG A 48 -34.76 -16.88 -10.14
CA ARG A 48 -33.29 -16.70 -10.09
C ARG A 48 -32.65 -16.70 -11.47
N ALA A 49 -33.21 -17.42 -12.45
CA ALA A 49 -32.75 -17.38 -13.82
C ALA A 49 -33.14 -16.07 -14.53
N GLN A 50 -34.33 -15.54 -14.23
CA GLN A 50 -34.80 -14.25 -14.77
C GLN A 50 -34.10 -13.04 -14.14
N HIS A 51 -33.72 -13.10 -12.86
CA HIS A 51 -33.15 -11.95 -12.17
C HIS A 51 -31.88 -11.37 -12.84
N PRO A 52 -30.85 -12.16 -13.22
CA PRO A 52 -29.68 -11.64 -13.93
C PRO A 52 -30.03 -10.99 -15.26
N ILE A 53 -31.02 -11.55 -15.98
CA ILE A 53 -31.49 -11.02 -17.27
C ILE A 53 -32.14 -9.66 -17.02
N ASN A 54 -33.13 -9.61 -16.12
CA ASN A 54 -33.86 -8.37 -15.79
C ASN A 54 -32.92 -7.28 -15.24
N TYR A 55 -31.99 -7.67 -14.37
CA TYR A 55 -30.97 -6.76 -13.83
C TYR A 55 -30.03 -6.24 -14.93
N GLY A 56 -29.58 -7.11 -15.84
CA GLY A 56 -28.76 -6.74 -16.98
C GLY A 56 -29.49 -5.77 -17.93
N THR A 57 -30.76 -6.04 -18.21
CA THR A 57 -31.63 -5.17 -19.02
C THR A 57 -31.80 -3.80 -18.36
N ALA A 58 -32.18 -3.75 -17.08
CA ALA A 58 -32.35 -2.49 -16.35
C ALA A 58 -31.05 -1.67 -16.27
N LEU A 59 -29.90 -2.33 -16.10
CA LEU A 59 -28.59 -1.65 -16.16
C LEU A 59 -28.27 -1.09 -17.54
N LYS A 60 -28.67 -1.79 -18.61
CA LYS A 60 -28.47 -1.33 -19.99
C LYS A 60 -29.32 -0.09 -20.25
N GLU A 61 -30.60 -0.14 -19.91
CA GLU A 61 -31.53 1.00 -20.04
C GLU A 61 -31.04 2.22 -19.25
N ALA A 62 -30.59 2.04 -18.00
CA ALA A 62 -30.03 3.13 -17.21
C ALA A 62 -28.79 3.75 -17.85
N ARG A 63 -27.91 2.94 -18.46
CA ARG A 63 -26.72 3.44 -19.18
C ARG A 63 -27.09 4.19 -20.45
N GLU A 64 -28.12 3.76 -21.17
CA GLU A 64 -28.63 4.45 -22.36
C GLU A 64 -29.14 5.85 -22.01
N VAL A 65 -29.82 6.02 -20.88
CA VAL A 65 -30.25 7.35 -20.39
C VAL A 65 -29.04 8.26 -20.12
N VAL A 66 -28.01 7.73 -19.45
CA VAL A 66 -26.78 8.49 -19.15
C VAL A 66 -26.02 8.84 -20.43
N GLN A 67 -25.96 7.92 -21.39
CA GLN A 67 -25.36 8.14 -22.70
C GLN A 67 -26.07 9.27 -23.45
N HIS A 68 -27.40 9.27 -23.45
CA HIS A 68 -28.19 10.31 -24.10
C HIS A 68 -27.96 11.68 -23.45
N GLN A 69 -27.86 11.75 -22.12
CA GLN A 69 -27.50 13.00 -21.44
C GLN A 69 -26.09 13.48 -21.82
N ALA A 70 -25.14 12.56 -22.02
CA ALA A 70 -23.80 12.90 -22.49
C ALA A 70 -23.81 13.45 -23.94
N GLU A 71 -24.66 12.92 -24.82
CA GLU A 71 -24.90 13.45 -26.16
C GLU A 71 -25.47 14.87 -26.12
N MET A 72 -26.47 15.12 -25.26
CA MET A 72 -27.02 16.46 -25.07
C MET A 72 -25.98 17.48 -24.58
N LEU A 73 -25.09 17.07 -23.67
CA LEU A 73 -23.96 17.90 -23.22
C LEU A 73 -22.96 18.15 -24.35
N TYR A 74 -22.69 17.14 -25.17
CA TYR A 74 -21.85 17.27 -26.35
C TYR A 74 -22.41 18.28 -27.35
N GLU A 75 -23.69 18.18 -27.71
CA GLU A 75 -24.35 19.12 -28.62
C GLU A 75 -24.33 20.55 -28.07
N LYS A 76 -24.55 20.71 -26.76
CA LYS A 76 -24.61 22.02 -26.12
C LYS A 76 -23.25 22.71 -26.02
N PHE A 77 -22.17 21.97 -25.77
CA PHE A 77 -20.87 22.55 -25.45
C PHE A 77 -19.77 22.28 -26.50
N GLY A 78 -19.87 21.21 -27.29
CA GLY A 78 -19.02 20.88 -28.46
C GLY A 78 -17.52 20.70 -28.21
N LYS A 79 -17.02 20.94 -27.00
CA LYS A 79 -15.59 21.06 -26.70
C LYS A 79 -14.85 19.72 -26.53
N HIS A 80 -15.55 18.68 -26.05
CA HIS A 80 -14.97 17.38 -25.68
C HIS A 80 -15.77 16.26 -26.33
N SER A 81 -15.31 15.01 -26.29
CA SER A 81 -16.05 13.87 -26.86
C SER A 81 -17.29 13.50 -26.02
N ILE A 82 -18.24 12.78 -26.60
CA ILE A 82 -19.40 12.22 -25.87
C ILE A 82 -18.93 11.33 -24.72
N GLU A 83 -17.88 10.51 -24.94
CA GLU A 83 -17.29 9.65 -23.90
C GLU A 83 -16.77 10.46 -22.70
N TYR A 84 -16.22 11.65 -22.94
CA TYR A 84 -15.77 12.54 -21.87
C TYR A 84 -16.95 12.96 -20.97
N TYR A 85 -18.05 13.43 -21.57
CA TYR A 85 -19.24 13.83 -20.80
C TYR A 85 -19.90 12.62 -20.11
N TYR A 86 -19.91 11.46 -20.74
CA TYR A 86 -20.41 10.22 -20.15
C TYR A 86 -19.64 9.84 -18.87
N GLN A 87 -18.30 9.92 -18.92
CA GLN A 87 -17.46 9.65 -17.76
C GLN A 87 -17.68 10.66 -16.63
N GLU A 88 -17.84 11.94 -16.99
CA GLU A 88 -18.12 13.03 -16.06
C GLU A 88 -19.46 12.84 -15.34
N VAL A 89 -20.53 12.50 -16.08
CA VAL A 89 -21.87 12.22 -15.50
C VAL A 89 -21.84 10.99 -14.60
N MET A 90 -21.10 9.96 -14.98
CA MET A 90 -20.93 8.75 -14.17
C MET A 90 -20.04 8.97 -12.93
N GLN A 91 -19.47 10.17 -12.76
CA GLN A 91 -18.45 10.49 -11.75
C GLN A 91 -17.36 9.41 -11.70
N LYS A 92 -17.01 8.83 -12.86
CA LYS A 92 -15.91 7.89 -12.89
C LYS A 92 -14.68 8.67 -12.48
N SER A 93 -14.12 8.32 -11.33
CA SER A 93 -12.95 8.98 -10.82
C SER A 93 -11.87 8.91 -11.90
N HIS A 94 -11.52 10.06 -12.47
CA HIS A 94 -10.33 10.21 -13.32
C HIS A 94 -9.03 9.89 -12.55
N LEU A 95 -9.14 9.54 -11.26
CA LEU A 95 -8.08 9.20 -10.32
C LEU A 95 -7.19 8.04 -10.76
N VAL A 96 -7.71 7.14 -11.60
CA VAL A 96 -6.88 6.23 -12.38
C VAL A 96 -6.92 6.72 -13.81
N THR A 97 -6.38 7.90 -14.06
CA THR A 97 -6.15 8.35 -15.43
C THR A 97 -5.32 7.24 -16.03
N GLN A 98 -5.87 6.51 -17.00
CA GLN A 98 -5.16 5.41 -17.63
C GLN A 98 -3.78 5.94 -17.99
N LYS A 99 -2.72 5.36 -17.39
CA LYS A 99 -1.35 5.74 -17.72
C LYS A 99 -1.26 5.64 -19.23
N ARG A 100 -1.13 6.79 -19.91
CA ARG A 100 -1.15 6.84 -21.38
C ARG A 100 -0.12 5.84 -21.85
N SER A 101 -0.52 4.85 -22.66
CA SER A 101 0.43 3.85 -23.17
C SER A 101 1.59 4.56 -23.87
N VAL A 102 2.77 3.93 -23.85
CA VAL A 102 3.87 4.39 -24.70
C VAL A 102 3.37 4.26 -26.14
N ASN A 103 3.40 5.36 -26.90
CA ASN A 103 3.05 5.32 -28.30
C ASN A 103 4.32 5.47 -29.15
N HIS A 104 4.30 4.92 -30.38
CA HIS A 104 5.45 4.92 -31.26
C HIS A 104 5.98 6.32 -31.56
N TRP A 105 5.09 7.32 -31.71
CA TRP A 105 5.49 8.71 -31.95
C TRP A 105 6.31 9.30 -30.79
N ASN A 106 5.88 9.12 -29.53
CA ASN A 106 6.61 9.62 -28.37
C ASN A 106 7.94 8.89 -28.20
N ALA A 107 7.98 7.59 -28.51
CA ALA A 107 9.22 6.81 -28.55
C ALA A 107 10.20 7.38 -29.56
N PHE A 108 9.75 7.58 -30.80
CA PHE A 108 10.56 8.16 -31.87
C PHE A 108 11.05 9.57 -31.53
N LEU A 109 10.15 10.45 -31.11
CA LEU A 109 10.47 11.84 -30.75
C LEU A 109 11.48 11.90 -29.60
N SER A 110 11.32 11.05 -28.58
CA SER A 110 12.27 10.95 -27.47
C SER A 110 13.64 10.44 -27.93
N GLY A 111 13.68 9.47 -28.84
CA GLY A 111 14.94 8.97 -29.42
C GLY A 111 15.66 10.06 -30.22
N LYS A 112 14.94 10.75 -31.11
CA LYS A 112 15.51 11.84 -31.91
C LYS A 112 15.96 13.04 -31.08
N LEU A 113 15.22 13.39 -30.02
CA LEU A 113 15.65 14.44 -29.09
C LEU A 113 16.95 14.06 -28.39
N LYS A 114 17.10 12.79 -28.01
CA LYS A 114 18.30 12.30 -27.35
C LYS A 114 19.50 12.37 -28.30
N GLU A 115 19.36 11.86 -29.53
CA GLU A 115 20.40 11.93 -30.57
C GLU A 115 20.83 13.39 -30.82
N HIS A 116 19.88 14.29 -31.05
CA HIS A 116 20.15 15.72 -31.28
C HIS A 116 20.90 16.39 -30.12
N ASN A 117 20.48 16.10 -28.88
CA ASN A 117 21.12 16.67 -27.70
C ASN A 117 22.53 16.11 -27.45
N GLU A 118 22.78 14.84 -27.79
CA GLU A 118 24.11 14.24 -27.73
C GLU A 118 25.06 14.86 -28.77
N GLU A 119 24.57 15.16 -29.97
CA GLU A 119 25.35 15.86 -30.99
C GLU A 119 25.70 17.29 -30.58
N ARG A 120 24.74 18.03 -30.02
CA ARG A 120 24.98 19.38 -29.49
C ARG A 120 25.96 19.39 -28.32
N GLU A 121 25.87 18.40 -27.44
CA GLU A 121 26.78 18.27 -26.30
C GLU A 121 28.22 18.02 -26.77
N LYS A 122 28.43 17.21 -27.83
CA LYS A 122 29.75 17.04 -28.47
C LYS A 122 30.30 18.35 -29.06
N GLN A 123 29.43 19.27 -29.45
CA GLN A 123 29.79 20.60 -29.95
C GLN A 123 29.96 21.64 -28.83
N GLY A 124 29.76 21.26 -27.56
CA GLY A 124 29.80 22.17 -26.41
C GLY A 124 28.58 23.10 -26.31
N LEU A 125 27.50 22.81 -27.04
CA LEU A 125 26.27 23.58 -27.00
C LEU A 125 25.33 23.05 -25.91
N SER A 126 24.48 23.94 -25.38
CA SER A 126 23.44 23.55 -24.42
C SER A 126 22.36 22.68 -25.05
N LYS A 127 21.76 21.80 -24.25
CA LYS A 127 20.62 20.95 -24.61
C LYS A 127 19.41 21.80 -25.00
N GLU A 128 18.68 21.35 -26.01
CA GLU A 128 17.45 21.98 -26.49
C GLU A 128 16.21 21.20 -26.03
N LYS A 129 15.09 21.91 -26.01
CA LYS A 129 13.77 21.35 -25.70
C LYS A 129 13.13 20.75 -26.94
N VAL A 130 12.17 19.86 -26.72
CA VAL A 130 11.37 19.19 -27.76
C VAL A 130 10.80 20.17 -28.78
N ASP A 131 10.34 21.34 -28.33
CA ASP A 131 9.65 22.33 -29.17
C ASP A 131 10.49 22.81 -30.36
N VAL A 132 11.82 22.77 -30.26
CA VAL A 132 12.74 23.22 -31.32
C VAL A 132 12.78 22.21 -32.47
N ILE A 133 12.81 20.91 -32.16
CA ILE A 133 13.03 19.85 -33.14
C ILE A 133 11.74 19.17 -33.61
N VAL A 134 10.63 19.36 -32.89
CA VAL A 134 9.39 18.61 -33.12
C VAL A 134 8.86 18.77 -34.56
N VAL A 135 9.06 19.94 -35.17
CA VAL A 135 8.63 20.23 -36.55
C VAL A 135 9.40 19.37 -37.55
N GLU A 136 10.74 19.32 -37.42
CA GLU A 136 11.60 18.53 -38.30
C GLU A 136 11.35 17.03 -38.11
N VAL A 137 11.33 16.56 -36.86
CA VAL A 137 11.09 15.15 -36.53
C VAL A 137 9.70 14.70 -36.99
N SER A 138 8.69 15.58 -36.93
CA SER A 138 7.36 15.29 -37.44
C SER A 138 7.36 15.11 -38.95
N ALA A 139 8.11 15.92 -39.70
CA ALA A 139 8.24 15.78 -41.14
C ALA A 139 8.93 14.44 -41.49
N GLN A 140 10.03 14.10 -40.81
CA GLN A 140 10.72 12.82 -40.98
C GLN A 140 9.77 11.63 -40.71
N TRP A 141 9.04 11.68 -39.59
CA TRP A 141 8.08 10.64 -39.23
C TRP A 141 6.99 10.45 -40.29
N LYS A 142 6.45 11.55 -40.84
CA LYS A 142 5.43 11.50 -41.90
C LYS A 142 5.95 10.83 -43.17
N CYS A 143 7.22 11.00 -43.50
CA CYS A 143 7.84 10.37 -44.67
C CYS A 143 8.10 8.86 -44.48
N MET A 144 8.27 8.39 -43.25
CA MET A 144 8.52 6.96 -42.98
C MET A 144 7.28 6.10 -43.23
N ASN A 145 7.50 4.91 -43.79
CA ASN A 145 6.46 3.91 -43.96
C ASN A 145 6.13 3.23 -42.60
N LYS A 146 5.09 2.38 -42.56
CA LYS A 146 4.65 1.78 -41.30
C LYS A 146 5.65 0.77 -40.72
N GLU A 147 6.36 0.03 -41.57
CA GLU A 147 7.35 -0.98 -41.16
C GLU A 147 8.59 -0.30 -40.59
N GLU A 148 9.13 0.70 -41.30
CA GLU A 148 10.23 1.57 -40.85
C GLU A 148 9.92 2.23 -39.51
N ARG A 149 8.67 2.68 -39.30
CA ARG A 149 8.25 3.25 -38.02
C ARG A 149 8.29 2.22 -36.89
N SER A 150 7.88 0.98 -37.14
CA SER A 150 7.95 -0.08 -36.11
C SER A 150 9.41 -0.38 -35.76
N ASP A 151 10.21 -0.68 -36.78
CA ASP A 151 11.62 -1.05 -36.61
C ASP A 151 12.43 0.04 -35.91
N ALA A 152 12.20 1.31 -36.25
CA ALA A 152 12.87 2.45 -35.63
C ALA A 152 12.44 2.69 -34.18
N THR A 153 11.27 2.20 -33.75
CA THR A 153 10.70 2.54 -32.44
C THR A 153 10.59 1.39 -31.47
N ASP A 154 10.65 0.13 -31.90
CA ASP A 154 10.42 -1.02 -31.01
C ASP A 154 11.41 -1.05 -29.82
N ASN A 155 12.70 -0.82 -30.08
CA ASN A 155 13.71 -0.69 -29.03
C ASN A 155 13.47 0.53 -28.12
N LEU A 156 13.02 1.65 -28.70
CA LEU A 156 12.74 2.88 -27.96
C LEU A 156 11.49 2.76 -27.09
N MET A 157 10.48 1.99 -27.54
CA MET A 157 9.27 1.73 -26.77
C MET A 157 9.59 0.92 -25.52
N GLN A 158 10.43 -0.11 -25.64
CA GLN A 158 10.89 -0.88 -24.48
C GLN A 158 11.64 0.02 -23.51
N SER A 159 12.62 0.80 -23.99
CA SER A 159 13.39 1.71 -23.14
C SER A 159 12.52 2.76 -22.44
N LEU A 160 11.51 3.32 -23.12
CA LEU A 160 10.56 4.24 -22.50
C LEU A 160 9.63 3.55 -21.50
N GLY A 161 9.27 2.29 -21.75
CA GLY A 161 8.55 1.44 -20.80
C GLY A 161 9.35 1.30 -19.51
N ASP A 162 10.60 0.86 -19.64
CA ASP A 162 11.53 0.68 -18.51
C ASP A 162 11.77 1.99 -17.76
N GLN A 163 11.92 3.12 -18.47
CA GLN A 163 12.08 4.44 -17.84
C GLN A 163 10.82 4.88 -17.06
N ARG A 164 9.63 4.57 -17.58
CA ARG A 164 8.38 4.86 -16.86
C ARG A 164 8.23 3.99 -15.63
N GLU A 165 8.50 2.69 -15.77
CA GLU A 165 8.52 1.77 -14.64
C GLU A 165 9.54 2.18 -13.58
N MET A 166 10.75 2.57 -14.01
CA MET A 166 11.77 3.11 -13.13
C MET A 166 11.30 4.39 -12.45
N LYS A 167 10.67 5.32 -13.16
CA LYS A 167 10.12 6.54 -12.55
C LYS A 167 9.02 6.24 -11.54
N ASP A 168 8.23 5.20 -11.78
CA ASP A 168 7.10 4.81 -10.94
C ASP A 168 7.52 4.02 -9.70
N LEU A 169 8.55 3.18 -9.82
CA LEU A 169 8.90 2.17 -8.81
C LEU A 169 10.30 2.33 -8.23
N ALA A 170 11.21 3.06 -8.88
CA ALA A 170 12.57 3.18 -8.39
C ALA A 170 12.60 4.02 -7.12
N LEU A 171 13.44 3.57 -6.19
CA LEU A 171 13.79 4.35 -5.01
C LEU A 171 14.53 5.60 -5.47
N TYR A 172 14.08 6.76 -5.00
CA TYR A 172 14.83 8.00 -5.22
C TYR A 172 16.18 7.90 -4.53
N ASN A 173 17.25 8.16 -5.28
CA ASN A 173 18.61 8.27 -4.77
C ASN A 173 18.87 9.59 -4.03
N VAL A 174 18.00 10.59 -4.21
CA VAL A 174 18.06 11.89 -3.53
C VAL A 174 16.93 11.96 -2.50
N PRO A 175 17.23 12.00 -1.19
CA PRO A 175 16.20 12.02 -0.13
C PRO A 175 15.21 13.17 -0.26
N LEU A 176 15.64 14.33 -0.77
CA LEU A 176 14.76 15.48 -1.02
C LEU A 176 13.68 15.20 -2.07
N ASN A 177 14.00 14.42 -3.11
CA ASN A 177 13.02 14.06 -4.14
C ASN A 177 11.98 13.09 -3.57
N ALA A 178 12.41 12.08 -2.79
CA ALA A 178 11.50 11.18 -2.07
C ALA A 178 10.57 11.96 -1.12
N PHE A 179 11.10 12.96 -0.40
CA PHE A 179 10.32 13.82 0.49
C PHE A 179 9.23 14.58 -0.28
N GLN A 180 9.60 15.27 -1.36
CA GLN A 180 8.64 16.05 -2.15
C GLN A 180 7.58 15.17 -2.84
N ASP A 181 7.99 14.01 -3.34
CA ASP A 181 7.09 13.05 -4.00
C ASP A 181 6.08 12.45 -3.00
N GLY A 182 6.59 11.99 -1.85
CA GLY A 182 5.77 11.48 -0.76
C GLY A 182 4.75 12.52 -0.29
N ARG A 183 5.19 13.77 -0.05
CA ARG A 183 4.31 14.86 0.37
C ARG A 183 3.21 15.16 -0.65
N LYS A 184 3.56 15.35 -1.93
CA LYS A 184 2.55 15.65 -2.97
C LYS A 184 1.54 14.52 -3.14
N THR A 185 2.00 13.27 -3.04
CA THR A 185 1.14 12.10 -3.12
C THR A 185 0.19 12.03 -1.94
N LEU A 186 0.69 12.25 -0.71
CA LEU A 186 -0.11 12.27 0.50
C LEU A 186 -1.11 13.44 0.52
N ASP A 187 -0.71 14.63 0.08
CA ASP A 187 -1.61 15.78 -0.07
C ASP A 187 -2.79 15.46 -1.02
N SER A 188 -2.52 14.76 -2.12
CA SER A 188 -3.58 14.30 -3.04
C SER A 188 -4.48 13.25 -2.38
N ILE A 189 -3.91 12.31 -1.61
CA ILE A 189 -4.68 11.29 -0.88
C ILE A 189 -5.58 11.96 0.16
N ASP A 190 -5.08 12.94 0.90
CA ASP A 190 -5.85 13.67 1.91
C ASP A 190 -7.09 14.34 1.30
N HIS A 191 -6.95 14.94 0.12
CA HIS A 191 -8.07 15.53 -0.62
C HIS A 191 -9.13 14.49 -0.98
N GLU A 192 -8.70 13.33 -1.48
CA GLU A 192 -9.59 12.24 -1.87
C GLU A 192 -10.30 11.58 -0.67
N LEU A 193 -9.57 11.36 0.42
CA LEU A 193 -10.14 10.80 1.65
C LEU A 193 -11.12 11.79 2.30
N SER A 194 -10.83 13.09 2.24
CA SER A 194 -11.77 14.14 2.68
C SER A 194 -13.04 14.14 1.84
N ALA A 195 -12.91 14.07 0.51
CA ALA A 195 -14.05 14.00 -0.41
C ALA A 195 -14.85 12.69 -0.23
N LEU A 196 -14.20 11.59 0.13
CA LEU A 196 -14.85 10.33 0.45
C LEU A 196 -15.65 10.45 1.76
N ASN A 197 -15.04 10.95 2.84
CA ASN A 197 -15.73 11.20 4.11
C ASN A 197 -16.97 12.09 3.91
N ALA A 198 -16.84 13.19 3.18
CA ALA A 198 -17.94 14.10 2.91
C ALA A 198 -19.11 13.44 2.15
N ARG A 199 -18.83 12.54 1.20
CA ARG A 199 -19.86 11.90 0.37
C ARG A 199 -20.53 10.70 1.04
N THR A 200 -19.81 9.97 1.90
CA THR A 200 -20.28 8.68 2.44
C THR A 200 -20.43 8.66 3.95
N GLY A 201 -19.95 9.68 4.66
CA GLY A 201 -19.86 9.70 6.11
C GLY A 201 -18.86 8.68 6.68
N MET A 202 -17.94 8.16 5.86
CA MET A 202 -16.95 7.20 6.32
C MET A 202 -15.87 7.89 7.16
N GLU A 203 -15.70 7.45 8.40
CA GLU A 203 -14.57 7.86 9.24
C GLU A 203 -13.32 7.08 8.85
N ILE A 204 -12.25 7.80 8.59
CA ILE A 204 -10.99 7.31 8.02
C ILE A 204 -9.83 7.80 8.90
N LEU A 205 -8.88 6.88 9.12
CA LEU A 205 -7.58 7.16 9.72
C LEU A 205 -6.50 6.53 8.82
N LEU A 206 -5.49 7.31 8.47
CA LEU A 206 -4.34 6.90 7.67
C LEU A 206 -3.06 7.32 8.37
N PHE A 207 -2.13 6.37 8.48
CA PHE A 207 -0.75 6.62 8.90
C PHE A 207 0.18 6.33 7.72
N ALA A 208 1.10 7.26 7.45
CA ALA A 208 2.25 7.00 6.60
C ALA A 208 3.52 7.41 7.35
N VAL A 209 4.38 6.42 7.64
CA VAL A 209 5.60 6.59 8.42
C VAL A 209 6.81 6.22 7.58
N ARG A 210 7.97 6.82 7.88
CA ARG A 210 9.23 6.43 7.24
C ARG A 210 9.74 5.10 7.78
N SER A 211 10.42 4.35 6.92
CA SER A 211 11.12 3.13 7.28
C SER A 211 12.61 3.34 7.58
N ASP A 212 13.13 4.52 7.30
CA ASP A 212 14.55 4.87 7.42
C ASP A 212 14.69 6.20 8.17
N VAL A 213 15.69 6.30 9.05
CA VAL A 213 15.99 7.51 9.84
C VAL A 213 16.44 8.67 8.95
N GLU A 214 17.09 8.37 7.83
CA GLU A 214 17.63 9.36 6.89
C GLU A 214 16.54 10.06 6.07
N HIS A 215 15.31 9.53 6.06
CA HIS A 215 14.19 10.18 5.40
C HIS A 215 13.73 11.42 6.18
N PHE A 216 13.59 12.55 5.49
CA PHE A 216 13.14 13.82 6.08
C PHE A 216 11.64 13.87 6.44
N ASN A 217 10.85 12.88 6.02
CA ASN A 217 9.41 12.85 6.28
C ASN A 217 9.12 12.63 7.77
N GLN A 218 8.29 13.47 8.37
CA GLN A 218 7.65 13.16 9.65
C GLN A 218 6.49 12.19 9.42
N PRO A 219 6.00 11.47 10.45
CA PRO A 219 4.78 10.69 10.35
C PRO A 219 3.63 11.55 9.81
N HIS A 220 3.10 11.17 8.65
CA HIS A 220 1.90 11.79 8.09
C HIS A 220 0.68 11.12 8.70
N ILE A 221 -0.24 11.96 9.19
CA ILE A 221 -1.46 11.53 9.85
C ILE A 221 -2.62 12.23 9.17
N PHE A 222 -3.44 11.47 8.46
CA PHE A 222 -4.74 11.95 8.01
C PHE A 222 -5.82 11.32 8.86
N GLN A 223 -6.71 12.14 9.40
CA GLN A 223 -7.78 11.69 10.27
C GLN A 223 -9.05 12.51 10.04
N THR A 224 -10.18 11.86 10.25
CA THR A 224 -11.52 12.47 10.20
C THR A 224 -12.00 12.80 11.62
N SER A 225 -13.08 13.57 11.76
CA SER A 225 -13.42 14.24 13.02
C SER A 225 -13.63 13.31 14.23
N CYS A 226 -14.10 12.08 14.03
CA CYS A 226 -14.46 11.18 15.14
C CYS A 226 -13.32 10.25 15.56
N THR A 227 -12.30 10.07 14.71
CA THR A 227 -11.26 9.06 14.96
C THR A 227 -10.38 9.44 16.15
N SER A 228 -10.03 10.71 16.33
CA SER A 228 -9.21 11.16 17.47
C SER A 228 -9.84 10.80 18.81
N ALA A 229 -11.12 11.14 19.01
CA ALA A 229 -11.87 10.85 20.22
C ALA A 229 -11.99 9.34 20.49
N PHE A 230 -12.13 8.51 19.45
CA PHE A 230 -12.14 7.05 19.59
C PHE A 230 -10.83 6.53 20.18
N PHE A 231 -9.69 7.00 19.66
CA PHE A 231 -8.37 6.55 20.13
C PHE A 231 -8.08 7.01 21.55
N ASP A 232 -8.40 8.25 21.88
CA ASP A 232 -8.25 8.77 23.25
C ASP A 232 -9.15 8.00 24.24
N ALA A 233 -10.42 7.74 23.89
CA ALA A 233 -11.36 7.04 24.77
C ALA A 233 -11.09 5.53 24.90
N CYS A 234 -10.73 4.85 23.80
CA CYS A 234 -10.59 3.40 23.79
C CYS A 234 -9.17 2.92 24.09
N LEU A 235 -8.15 3.67 23.67
CA LEU A 235 -6.74 3.27 23.84
C LEU A 235 -5.99 4.14 24.84
N GLY A 236 -6.58 5.22 25.35
CA GLY A 236 -5.92 6.13 26.29
C GLY A 236 -4.65 6.77 25.71
N THR A 237 -4.54 6.81 24.38
CA THR A 237 -3.36 7.29 23.67
C THR A 237 -3.76 8.08 22.44
N SER A 238 -3.05 9.17 22.19
CA SER A 238 -3.30 10.00 21.03
C SER A 238 -2.88 9.28 19.74
N VAL A 239 -3.57 9.61 18.65
CA VAL A 239 -3.26 9.14 17.29
C VAL A 239 -1.80 9.48 16.92
N GLY A 240 -1.29 10.63 17.34
CA GLY A 240 0.09 11.05 17.13
C GLY A 240 1.12 10.13 17.80
N ASN A 241 0.87 9.73 19.05
CA ASN A 241 1.77 8.80 19.76
C ASN A 241 1.79 7.43 19.11
N ILE A 242 0.64 6.96 18.59
CA ILE A 242 0.56 5.71 17.85
C ILE A 242 1.35 5.79 16.53
N ALA A 243 1.25 6.91 15.80
CA ALA A 243 2.04 7.13 14.60
C ALA A 243 3.55 7.11 14.88
N LEU A 244 3.98 7.76 15.97
CA LEU A 244 5.38 7.75 16.42
C LEU A 244 5.86 6.36 16.83
N HIS A 245 5.04 5.59 17.55
CA HIS A 245 5.37 4.21 17.90
C HIS A 245 5.47 3.31 16.66
N LEU A 246 4.57 3.51 15.69
CA LEU A 246 4.60 2.80 14.42
C LEU A 246 5.86 3.15 13.63
N GLU A 247 6.22 4.43 13.54
CA GLU A 247 7.46 4.90 12.91
C GLU A 247 8.69 4.30 13.58
N GLY A 248 8.78 4.38 14.90
CA GLY A 248 9.88 3.78 15.66
C GLY A 248 10.01 2.28 15.43
N PHE A 249 8.88 1.57 15.33
CA PHE A 249 8.85 0.16 14.98
C PHE A 249 9.34 -0.10 13.55
N SER A 250 8.92 0.72 12.58
CA SER A 250 9.35 0.63 11.18
C SER A 250 10.85 0.89 11.01
N ILE A 251 11.38 1.92 11.69
CA ILE A 251 12.81 2.29 11.68
C ILE A 251 13.66 1.22 12.36
N ALA A 252 13.21 0.68 13.49
CA ALA A 252 13.97 -0.33 14.22
C ALA A 252 14.16 -1.63 13.43
N GLY A 253 13.47 -1.79 12.29
CA GLY A 253 13.65 -2.92 11.40
C GLY A 253 13.37 -4.25 12.09
N VAL A 254 12.51 -4.24 13.13
CA VAL A 254 12.20 -5.41 13.94
C VAL A 254 11.71 -6.52 13.02
N GLN A 255 12.60 -7.46 12.70
CA GLN A 255 12.28 -8.57 11.83
C GLN A 255 11.17 -9.38 12.51
N LYS A 256 10.12 -9.75 11.75
CA LYS A 256 8.92 -10.44 12.27
C LYS A 256 9.22 -11.69 13.11
N GLU A 257 10.42 -12.24 13.01
CA GLU A 257 10.87 -13.39 13.79
C GLU A 257 10.96 -13.10 15.30
N THR A 258 11.23 -11.86 15.71
CA THR A 258 11.34 -11.49 17.13
C THR A 258 10.01 -11.05 17.76
N ALA A 259 9.02 -10.66 16.94
CA ALA A 259 7.69 -10.24 17.39
C ALA A 259 6.63 -11.36 17.32
N VAL A 260 7.04 -12.63 17.20
CA VAL A 260 6.12 -13.72 17.52
C VAL A 260 5.82 -13.57 19.01
N SER A 261 4.58 -13.26 19.35
CA SER A 261 4.05 -13.45 20.70
C SER A 261 4.14 -14.95 21.01
N VAL A 262 5.32 -15.43 21.36
CA VAL A 262 5.54 -16.83 21.71
C VAL A 262 4.77 -17.02 23.00
N LYS A 263 3.71 -17.83 22.92
CA LYS A 263 2.95 -18.20 24.11
C LYS A 263 3.87 -19.07 24.97
N ILE A 264 4.56 -18.46 25.92
CA ILE A 264 5.36 -19.15 26.90
C ILE A 264 4.39 -19.91 27.81
N SER A 265 4.31 -21.23 27.62
CA SER A 265 3.33 -22.07 28.34
C SER A 265 3.53 -22.06 29.86
N ARG A 266 4.77 -21.83 30.33
CA ARG A 266 5.14 -21.75 31.73
C ARG A 266 6.43 -20.95 31.88
N MET A 267 6.55 -20.17 32.96
CA MET A 267 7.76 -19.40 33.26
C MET A 267 8.85 -20.32 33.82
N TYR A 268 10.05 -20.27 33.26
CA TYR A 268 11.21 -21.04 33.72
C TYR A 268 12.13 -20.16 34.54
N TYR A 269 12.18 -20.37 35.86
CA TYR A 269 13.10 -19.63 36.75
C TYR A 269 14.47 -20.31 36.85
N VAL A 270 14.50 -21.64 36.86
CA VAL A 270 15.74 -22.43 36.78
C VAL A 270 16.17 -22.51 35.32
N ASN A 271 17.45 -22.22 35.04
CA ASN A 271 18.01 -22.15 33.69
C ASN A 271 17.25 -21.17 32.79
N PHE A 272 16.89 -20.00 33.33
CA PHE A 272 16.20 -18.92 32.60
C PHE A 272 16.96 -18.53 31.33
N ASN A 273 18.30 -18.49 31.40
CA ASN A 273 19.14 -18.16 30.26
C ASN A 273 18.90 -19.13 29.09
N ASP A 274 18.91 -20.44 29.33
CA ASP A 274 18.76 -21.42 28.25
C ASP A 274 17.32 -21.54 27.74
N ASN A 275 16.35 -21.49 28.66
CA ASN A 275 14.94 -21.77 28.31
C ASN A 275 14.18 -20.54 27.81
N ILE A 276 14.58 -19.34 28.22
CA ILE A 276 13.91 -18.09 27.89
C ILE A 276 14.82 -17.20 27.03
N ILE A 277 16.04 -16.89 27.48
CA ILE A 277 16.92 -15.98 26.73
C ILE A 277 17.35 -16.62 25.40
N SER A 278 17.94 -17.81 25.42
CA SER A 278 18.45 -18.47 24.20
C SER A 278 17.34 -18.89 23.23
N LYS A 279 16.15 -19.22 23.75
CA LYS A 279 15.04 -19.76 22.95
C LYS A 279 14.08 -18.68 22.42
N HIS A 280 13.86 -17.64 23.21
CA HIS A 280 12.89 -16.59 22.91
C HIS A 280 13.53 -15.22 22.73
N HIS A 281 14.85 -15.12 22.89
CA HIS A 281 15.59 -13.87 22.84
C HIS A 281 15.02 -12.84 23.80
N ILE A 282 14.55 -13.24 24.99
CA ILE A 282 14.01 -12.31 25.99
C ILE A 282 15.07 -12.06 27.05
N VAL A 283 15.55 -10.82 27.17
CA VAL A 283 16.49 -10.36 28.19
C VAL A 283 15.74 -9.65 29.31
N LEU A 284 15.96 -10.10 30.55
CA LEU A 284 15.47 -9.43 31.76
C LEU A 284 16.47 -8.36 32.19
N LYS A 285 16.03 -7.09 32.29
CA LYS A 285 16.88 -5.98 32.75
C LYS A 285 16.39 -5.41 34.08
N ASN A 286 17.36 -4.92 34.87
CA ASN A 286 17.20 -4.30 36.19
C ASN A 286 16.34 -5.12 37.18
N TRP A 287 16.59 -6.42 37.24
CA TRP A 287 16.02 -7.25 38.30
C TRP A 287 16.58 -6.79 39.66
N PRO A 288 15.74 -6.46 40.65
CA PRO A 288 16.21 -5.79 41.88
C PRO A 288 16.83 -6.73 42.90
N LEU A 289 16.66 -8.05 42.73
CA LEU A 289 17.26 -9.06 43.62
C LEU A 289 18.55 -9.61 43.01
N SER A 290 19.42 -10.18 43.84
CA SER A 290 20.70 -10.77 43.40
C SER A 290 20.52 -11.99 42.49
N LYS A 291 19.39 -12.69 42.61
CA LYS A 291 19.07 -13.88 41.82
C LYS A 291 17.63 -13.80 41.28
N PHE A 292 17.45 -14.22 40.04
CA PHE A 292 16.13 -14.46 39.46
C PHE A 292 15.60 -15.81 39.94
N CYS A 293 14.53 -15.81 40.73
CA CYS A 293 13.93 -17.00 41.34
C CYS A 293 12.41 -16.97 41.24
N CYS A 294 11.76 -18.11 41.52
CA CYS A 294 10.30 -18.13 41.53
C CYS A 294 9.77 -17.36 42.75
N PRO A 295 8.59 -16.71 42.65
CA PRO A 295 8.05 -15.92 43.76
C PRO A 295 7.89 -16.70 45.06
N GLY A 296 7.66 -18.03 44.99
CA GLY A 296 7.54 -18.90 46.17
C GLY A 296 8.86 -19.17 46.90
N ASP A 297 10.00 -18.94 46.25
CA ASP A 297 11.33 -19.15 46.86
C ASP A 297 11.84 -17.89 47.61
N ILE A 298 11.11 -16.78 47.55
CA ILE A 298 11.48 -15.53 48.24
C ILE A 298 11.01 -15.63 49.70
N SER A 299 11.93 -15.95 50.60
CA SER A 299 11.63 -16.14 52.04
C SER A 299 11.62 -14.83 52.83
N SER A 300 12.18 -13.75 52.29
CA SER A 300 12.28 -12.44 52.94
C SER A 300 11.14 -11.52 52.54
N LEU A 301 10.35 -11.04 53.52
CA LEU A 301 9.30 -10.05 53.30
C LEU A 301 9.84 -8.75 52.68
N ASN A 302 11.08 -8.38 53.01
CA ASN A 302 11.70 -7.17 52.48
C ASN A 302 12.01 -7.30 50.99
N GLU A 303 12.55 -8.44 50.55
CA GLU A 303 12.80 -8.71 49.13
C GLU A 303 11.51 -8.72 48.32
N LEU A 304 10.44 -9.28 48.90
CA LEU A 304 9.12 -9.32 48.28
C LEU A 304 8.51 -7.90 48.14
N LYS A 305 8.69 -7.04 49.16
CA LYS A 305 8.30 -5.63 49.09
C LYS A 305 9.09 -4.87 48.03
N VAL A 306 10.41 -5.06 47.95
CA VAL A 306 11.25 -4.44 46.91
C VAL A 306 10.79 -4.83 45.52
N LEU A 307 10.52 -6.12 45.31
CA LEU A 307 10.02 -6.63 44.04
C LEU A 307 8.63 -6.03 43.70
N PHE A 308 7.72 -5.99 44.67
CA PHE A 308 6.40 -5.41 44.52
C PHE A 308 6.48 -3.93 44.13
N TYR A 309 7.29 -3.13 44.84
CA TYR A 309 7.47 -1.71 44.51
C TYR A 309 8.13 -1.51 43.15
N ALA A 310 9.08 -2.35 42.75
CA ALA A 310 9.69 -2.28 41.43
C ALA A 310 8.67 -2.54 40.30
N PHE A 311 7.69 -3.43 40.51
CA PHE A 311 6.58 -3.64 39.57
C PHE A 311 5.55 -2.50 39.59
N ASP A 312 5.16 -2.04 40.78
CA ASP A 312 4.10 -1.03 40.96
C ASP A 312 4.53 0.35 40.42
N THR A 313 5.78 0.74 40.67
CA THR A 313 6.32 2.02 40.20
C THR A 313 6.73 2.00 38.73
N GLY A 314 6.75 0.84 38.08
CA GLY A 314 7.27 0.68 36.71
C GLY A 314 8.77 0.95 36.57
N VAL A 315 9.48 1.13 37.69
CA VAL A 315 10.91 1.45 37.69
C VAL A 315 11.71 0.17 37.46
N GLY A 316 12.10 -0.03 36.21
CA GLY A 316 13.31 -0.78 35.88
C GLY A 316 13.11 -2.21 35.40
N ILE A 317 12.14 -2.98 35.90
CA ILE A 317 11.98 -4.38 35.48
C ILE A 317 11.27 -4.43 34.12
N HIS A 318 12.03 -4.66 33.06
CA HIS A 318 11.45 -4.91 31.74
C HIS A 318 12.06 -6.13 31.07
N PHE A 319 11.19 -6.98 30.56
CA PHE A 319 11.53 -8.00 29.58
C PHE A 319 11.67 -7.31 28.22
N ARG A 320 12.87 -7.28 27.66
CA ARG A 320 13.12 -6.79 26.31
C ARG A 320 13.54 -7.92 25.42
N LEU A 321 13.23 -7.82 24.13
CA LEU A 321 13.88 -8.67 23.15
C LEU A 321 15.37 -8.30 23.12
N GLY A 322 16.24 -9.29 23.36
CA GLY A 322 17.67 -9.21 23.09
C GLY A 322 17.84 -9.19 21.59
N LEU A 323 18.25 -8.02 21.08
CA LEU A 323 18.69 -7.86 19.69
C LEU A 323 20.03 -8.56 19.47
#